data_AF-A0A136L8C8-F1
#
_entry.id   AF-A0A136L8C8-F1
#
_cell.length_a   1.000
_cell.length_b   1.000
_cell.length_c   1.000
_cell.angle_alpha   90.00
_cell.angle_beta   90.00
_cell.angle_gamma   90.00
#
_symmetry.space_group_name_H-M   'P 1'
#
loop_
_entity.id
_entity.type
_entity.pdbx_description
1 polymer ?
#
loop_
_entity_poly.entity_id
_entity_poly.type
_entity_poly.pdbx_seq_one_letter_code
_entity_poly.pdbx_strand_id
1 'polypeptide(L)'
;MFEADGGRIWLKGVRPKDPSLFGLDVDEFGNIRSLRLQLPGESPEDLPRGKFVVYLNRPGYGRPKGRSDLDAAHKHWKVKNTLLAAWGLHLERFASPTVLGKFERGLSAEEQAAILSALQDLAKRSAIIYPEEITVDTLGGQKEASTGFMEAVEFHNREMVRSILGQTLTTDEGKRVGSLALGKVHLQVLLLQLEAVRRELADTVMTEQVIRPLVELNFGKAELPRFEFEPTLLSAFASGDIA
;
A
#
# COMPACT_ATOMS: atom_id res chain seq x y z
N MET A 1 21.27 0.53 -22.17
CA MET A 1 21.75 0.73 -23.55
C MET A 1 23.26 0.72 -23.48
N PHE A 2 23.93 -0.06 -24.32
CA PHE A 2 25.38 -0.11 -24.40
C PHE A 2 25.86 0.79 -25.55
N GLU A 3 27.08 1.31 -25.45
CA GLU A 3 27.74 2.04 -26.52
C GLU A 3 29.18 1.55 -26.68
N ALA A 4 29.67 1.51 -27.91
CA ALA A 4 31.05 1.14 -28.20
C ALA A 4 31.90 2.41 -28.21
N ASP A 5 32.91 2.48 -27.36
CA ASP A 5 33.89 3.57 -27.31
C ASP A 5 35.30 3.02 -27.05
N GLY A 6 36.28 3.49 -27.82
CA GLY A 6 37.67 3.05 -27.72
C GLY A 6 37.89 1.54 -27.91
N GLY A 7 37.05 0.86 -28.69
CA GLY A 7 37.11 -0.60 -28.87
C GLY A 7 36.55 -1.42 -27.70
N ARG A 8 35.90 -0.75 -26.73
CA ARG A 8 35.24 -1.37 -25.57
C ARG A 8 33.75 -1.05 -25.57
N ILE A 9 32.97 -1.91 -24.93
CA ILE A 9 31.54 -1.74 -24.73
C ILE A 9 31.29 -1.14 -23.35
N TRP A 10 30.62 0.00 -23.31
CA TRP A 10 30.26 0.73 -22.10
C TRP A 10 28.75 0.77 -21.89
N LEU A 11 28.33 0.84 -20.63
CA LEU A 11 26.93 1.08 -20.29
C LEU A 11 26.62 2.58 -20.43
N LYS A 12 25.90 2.95 -21.49
CA LYS A 12 25.43 4.32 -21.72
C LYS A 12 24.37 4.76 -20.71
N GLY A 13 23.53 3.82 -20.28
CA GLY A 13 22.50 4.11 -19.28
C GLY A 13 21.40 3.07 -19.20
N VAL A 14 20.71 3.06 -18.06
CA VAL A 14 19.55 2.21 -17.78
C VAL A 14 18.32 3.10 -17.76
N ARG A 15 17.27 2.70 -18.50
CA ARG A 15 16.02 3.47 -18.57
C ARG A 15 14.91 2.71 -17.86
N PRO A 16 14.15 3.36 -16.96
CA PRO A 16 13.03 2.72 -16.31
C PRO A 16 11.97 2.34 -17.35
N LYS A 17 11.24 1.26 -17.06
CA LYS A 17 10.15 0.74 -17.88
C LYS A 17 8.94 0.55 -16.98
N ASP A 18 7.75 0.80 -17.53
CA ASP A 18 6.50 0.52 -16.84
C ASP A 18 6.30 -1.01 -16.76
N PRO A 19 6.35 -1.63 -15.58
CA PRO A 19 6.21 -3.08 -15.45
C PRO A 19 4.84 -3.62 -15.88
N SER A 20 3.81 -2.77 -15.95
CA SER A 20 2.45 -3.17 -16.35
C SER A 20 2.38 -3.62 -17.81
N LEU A 21 3.28 -3.10 -18.64
CA LEU A 21 3.37 -3.39 -20.08
C LEU A 21 4.21 -4.64 -20.38
N PHE A 22 4.85 -5.25 -19.39
CA PHE A 22 5.78 -6.37 -19.60
C PHE A 22 5.29 -7.66 -18.94
N GLY A 23 5.28 -8.75 -19.71
CA GLY A 23 5.22 -10.14 -19.26
C GLY A 23 6.62 -10.75 -19.12
N LEU A 24 6.73 -11.82 -18.35
CA LEU A 24 7.94 -12.64 -18.26
C LEU A 24 7.64 -14.01 -18.84
N ASP A 25 8.49 -14.46 -19.77
CA ASP A 25 8.53 -15.85 -20.20
C ASP A 25 9.60 -16.57 -19.37
N VAL A 26 9.19 -17.61 -18.65
CA VAL A 26 10.05 -18.35 -17.72
C VAL A 26 10.09 -19.83 -18.09
N ASP A 27 11.25 -20.45 -17.87
CA ASP A 27 11.40 -21.90 -18.04
C ASP A 27 10.79 -22.69 -16.87
N GLU A 28 10.85 -24.02 -16.96
CA GLU A 28 10.36 -24.95 -15.95
C GLU A 28 11.04 -24.80 -14.57
N PHE A 29 12.20 -24.14 -14.53
CA PHE A 29 12.98 -23.87 -13.31
C PHE A 29 12.80 -22.43 -12.80
N GLY A 30 12.02 -21.60 -13.50
CA GLY A 30 11.77 -20.20 -13.14
C GLY A 30 12.80 -19.21 -13.66
N ASN A 31 13.71 -19.61 -14.55
CA ASN A 31 14.65 -18.69 -15.18
C ASN A 31 13.96 -17.89 -16.29
N ILE A 32 14.21 -16.59 -16.34
CA ILE A 32 13.60 -15.71 -17.35
C ILE A 32 14.31 -15.90 -18.70
N ARG A 33 13.57 -16.34 -19.72
CA ARG A 33 14.06 -16.50 -21.10
C ARG A 33 13.91 -15.21 -21.91
N SER A 34 12.73 -14.60 -21.85
CA SER A 34 12.40 -13.39 -22.59
C SER A 34 11.41 -12.51 -21.83
N LEU A 35 11.29 -11.26 -22.26
CA LEU A 35 10.30 -10.32 -21.76
C LEU A 35 9.28 -10.05 -22.87
N ARG A 36 7.98 -10.24 -22.58
CA ARG A 36 6.91 -9.96 -23.55
C ARG A 36 6.41 -8.53 -23.36
N LEU A 37 6.65 -7.65 -24.32
CA LEU A 37 6.10 -6.28 -24.32
C LEU A 37 4.69 -6.28 -24.92
N GLN A 38 3.74 -5.67 -24.23
CA GLN A 38 2.38 -5.46 -24.68
C GLN A 38 2.06 -3.98 -24.64
N LEU A 39 2.12 -3.31 -25.79
CA LEU A 39 1.66 -1.93 -25.94
C LEU A 39 0.15 -1.88 -26.26
N PRO A 40 -0.58 -0.86 -25.77
CA PRO A 40 -1.99 -0.70 -26.11
C PRO A 40 -2.19 -0.54 -27.62
N GLY A 41 -2.97 -1.43 -28.24
CA GLY A 41 -3.28 -1.37 -29.67
C GLY A 41 -2.24 -2.01 -30.59
N GLU A 42 -1.17 -2.60 -30.04
CA GLU A 42 -0.13 -3.29 -30.81
C GLU A 42 -0.11 -4.79 -30.50
N SER A 43 0.48 -5.56 -31.40
CA SER A 43 0.71 -6.99 -31.16
C SER A 43 1.83 -7.18 -30.14
N PRO A 44 1.73 -8.15 -29.22
CA PRO A 44 2.79 -8.44 -28.28
C PRO A 44 4.10 -8.78 -28.99
N GLU A 45 5.21 -8.26 -28.46
CA GLU A 45 6.56 -8.49 -28.96
C GLU A 45 7.41 -9.18 -27.88
N ASP A 46 8.08 -10.28 -28.23
CA ASP A 46 9.02 -10.95 -27.34
C ASP A 46 10.42 -10.33 -27.48
N LEU A 47 10.93 -9.81 -26.37
CA LEU A 47 12.18 -9.07 -26.28
C LEU A 47 13.25 -9.90 -25.56
N PRO A 48 14.52 -9.82 -25.99
CA PRO A 48 15.58 -10.64 -25.42
C PRO A 48 15.92 -10.20 -23.98
N ARG A 49 16.02 -11.19 -23.07
CA ARG A 49 16.34 -10.98 -21.65
C ARG A 49 17.59 -10.14 -21.39
N GLY A 50 18.65 -10.32 -22.20
CA GLY A 50 19.93 -9.63 -22.03
C GLY A 50 19.90 -8.12 -22.28
N LYS A 51 18.79 -7.58 -22.84
CA LYS A 51 18.63 -6.12 -23.02
C LYS A 51 18.00 -5.42 -21.80
N PHE A 52 17.61 -6.17 -20.77
CA PHE A 52 16.89 -5.68 -19.62
C PHE A 52 17.61 -6.00 -18.32
N VAL A 53 17.63 -5.01 -17.43
CA VAL A 53 17.90 -5.22 -16.01
C VAL A 53 16.57 -5.44 -15.34
N VAL A 54 16.38 -6.59 -14.71
CA VAL A 54 15.12 -7.01 -14.09
C VAL A 54 15.35 -7.21 -12.61
N TYR A 55 14.64 -6.45 -11.79
CA TYR A 55 14.54 -6.65 -10.36
C TYR A 55 13.20 -7.29 -10.02
N LEU A 56 13.23 -8.36 -9.24
CA LEU A 56 12.04 -9.09 -8.79
C LEU A 56 12.07 -9.12 -7.26
N ASN A 57 11.12 -8.48 -6.60
CA ASN A 57 11.05 -8.53 -5.14
C ASN A 57 10.51 -9.90 -4.69
N ARG A 58 11.29 -10.69 -3.98
CA ARG A 58 10.86 -11.99 -3.38
C ARG A 58 10.07 -12.90 -4.35
N PRO A 59 10.66 -13.28 -5.50
CA PRO A 59 10.03 -14.19 -6.45
C PRO A 59 9.87 -15.60 -5.86
N GLY A 60 8.93 -16.36 -6.42
CA GLY A 60 8.72 -17.76 -6.06
C GLY A 60 8.05 -18.52 -7.20
N TYR A 61 7.94 -19.85 -7.07
CA TYR A 61 7.47 -20.74 -8.13
C TYR A 61 6.14 -20.31 -8.77
N GLY A 62 5.14 -19.93 -7.97
CA GLY A 62 3.84 -19.45 -8.46
C GLY A 62 3.78 -17.94 -8.75
N ARG A 63 4.88 -17.21 -8.56
CA ARG A 63 4.96 -15.75 -8.68
C ARG A 63 6.30 -15.33 -9.30
N PRO A 64 6.51 -15.61 -10.60
CA PRO A 64 7.76 -15.28 -11.28
C PRO A 64 8.04 -13.77 -11.36
N LYS A 65 6.99 -12.94 -11.29
CA LYS A 65 7.11 -11.47 -11.27
C LYS A 65 7.46 -10.89 -9.90
N GLY A 66 7.71 -11.73 -8.89
CA GLY A 66 7.88 -11.27 -7.52
C GLY A 66 6.56 -11.06 -6.78
N ARG A 67 6.67 -10.49 -5.59
CA ARG A 67 5.60 -10.17 -4.67
C ARG A 67 5.69 -8.70 -4.29
N SER A 68 4.58 -7.98 -4.38
CA SER A 68 4.50 -6.60 -3.91
C SER A 68 4.51 -6.57 -2.39
N ASP A 69 5.23 -5.63 -1.77
CA ASP A 69 5.14 -5.38 -0.33
C ASP A 69 3.72 -4.94 0.06
N LEU A 70 2.99 -4.33 -0.88
CA LEU A 70 1.61 -3.88 -0.69
C LEU A 70 0.59 -5.03 -0.69
N ASP A 71 0.95 -6.24 -1.15
CA ASP A 71 0.03 -7.39 -1.14
C ASP A 71 -0.46 -7.72 0.27
N ALA A 72 0.44 -7.64 1.25
CA ALA A 72 0.12 -7.92 2.65
C ALA A 72 -0.75 -6.81 3.26
N ALA A 73 -0.52 -5.56 2.86
CA ALA A 73 -1.28 -4.39 3.30
C ALA A 73 -2.66 -4.26 2.63
N HIS A 74 -2.84 -4.84 1.43
CA HIS A 74 -4.02 -4.64 0.59
C HIS A 74 -5.34 -4.97 1.31
N LYS A 75 -5.39 -6.05 2.09
CA LYS A 75 -6.59 -6.43 2.85
C LYS A 75 -6.99 -5.35 3.87
N HIS A 76 -6.01 -4.74 4.54
CA HIS A 76 -6.24 -3.71 5.54
C HIS A 76 -6.61 -2.38 4.88
N TRP A 77 -5.98 -2.03 3.76
CA TRP A 77 -6.38 -0.88 2.95
C TRP A 77 -7.85 -0.98 2.50
N LYS A 78 -8.27 -2.15 1.99
CA LYS A 78 -9.65 -2.38 1.54
C LYS A 78 -10.66 -2.21 2.67
N VAL A 79 -10.39 -2.81 3.83
CA VAL A 79 -11.26 -2.66 5.01
C VAL A 79 -11.28 -1.22 5.49
N LYS A 80 -10.12 -0.54 5.55
CA LYS A 80 -10.02 0.87 5.94
C LYS A 80 -10.88 1.77 5.05
N ASN A 81 -10.83 1.61 3.73
CA ASN A 81 -11.66 2.41 2.82
C ASN A 81 -13.15 2.19 3.06
N THR A 82 -13.55 0.95 3.36
CA THR A 82 -14.94 0.62 3.69
C THR A 82 -15.36 1.27 5.01
N LEU A 83 -14.48 1.24 6.03
CA LEU A 83 -14.72 1.88 7.32
C LEU A 83 -14.83 3.41 7.19
N LEU A 84 -13.97 4.04 6.39
CA LEU A 84 -14.03 5.48 6.14
C LEU A 84 -15.33 5.89 5.44
N ALA A 85 -15.80 5.10 4.46
CA ALA A 85 -17.09 5.34 3.81
C ALA A 85 -18.26 5.19 4.79
N ALA A 86 -18.26 4.14 5.62
CA ALA A 86 -19.27 3.93 6.65
C ALA A 86 -19.25 5.03 7.72
N TRP A 87 -18.06 5.50 8.09
CA TRP A 87 -17.89 6.61 9.02
C TRP A 87 -18.45 7.91 8.45
N GLY A 88 -18.21 8.20 7.16
CA GLY A 88 -18.82 9.34 6.48
C GLY A 88 -20.35 9.30 6.51
N LEU A 89 -20.96 8.15 6.20
CA LEU A 89 -22.42 7.97 6.28
C LEU A 89 -22.95 8.11 7.71
N HIS A 90 -22.19 7.59 8.68
CA HIS A 90 -22.54 7.74 10.10
C HIS A 90 -22.52 9.21 10.52
N LEU A 91 -21.48 9.97 10.14
CA LEU A 91 -21.39 11.40 10.41
C LEU A 91 -22.51 12.19 9.73
N GLU A 92 -22.90 11.82 8.51
CA GLU A 92 -24.03 12.44 7.81
C GLU A 92 -25.35 12.24 8.58
N ARG A 93 -25.63 11.00 9.02
CA ARG A 93 -26.83 10.69 9.82
C ARG A 93 -26.82 11.39 11.17
N PHE A 94 -25.65 11.50 11.80
CA PHE A 94 -25.48 12.26 13.05
C PHE A 94 -25.70 13.75 12.86
N ALA A 95 -25.24 14.32 11.74
CA ALA A 95 -25.39 15.74 11.43
C ALA A 95 -26.82 16.10 10.99
N SER A 96 -27.59 15.13 10.50
CA SER A 96 -28.97 15.32 10.08
C SER A 96 -29.86 14.19 10.61
N PRO A 97 -30.17 14.19 11.92
CA PRO A 97 -31.01 13.17 12.51
C PRO A 97 -32.42 13.20 11.90
N THR A 98 -33.02 12.02 11.74
CA THR A 98 -34.42 11.92 11.32
C THR A 98 -35.31 12.41 12.45
N VAL A 99 -36.11 13.43 12.16
CA VAL A 99 -37.06 14.00 13.13
C VAL A 99 -38.35 13.19 13.12
N LEU A 100 -38.80 12.82 14.31
CA LEU A 100 -39.95 11.96 14.53
C LEU A 100 -41.07 12.78 15.16
N GLY A 101 -42.20 12.88 14.45
CA GLY A 101 -43.41 13.58 14.90
C GLY A 101 -44.51 12.59 15.28
N LYS A 102 -45.08 12.75 16.47
CA LYS A 102 -46.25 11.97 16.92
C LYS A 102 -47.50 12.81 16.83
N PHE A 103 -48.62 12.18 16.47
CA PHE A 103 -49.92 12.85 16.42
C PHE A 103 -51.06 11.94 16.91
N GLU A 104 -52.12 12.52 17.44
CA GLU A 104 -53.30 11.77 17.90
C GLU A 104 -54.16 11.28 16.73
N ARG A 105 -54.81 10.12 16.89
CA ARG A 105 -55.77 9.63 15.89
C ARG A 105 -56.95 10.60 15.76
N GLY A 106 -57.25 11.03 14.53
CA GLY A 106 -58.36 11.93 14.21
C GLY A 106 -57.99 13.12 13.34
N LEU A 107 -56.70 13.42 13.19
CA LEU A 107 -56.19 14.45 12.28
C LEU A 107 -56.46 14.09 10.81
N SER A 108 -56.88 15.07 10.03
CA SER A 108 -57.09 14.92 8.59
C SER A 108 -55.77 14.64 7.86
N ALA A 109 -55.85 14.03 6.67
CA ALA A 109 -54.66 13.77 5.85
C ALA A 109 -53.92 15.07 5.45
N GLU A 110 -54.64 16.18 5.30
CA GLU A 110 -54.07 17.50 4.99
C GLU A 110 -53.26 18.06 6.16
N GLU A 111 -53.77 17.93 7.39
CA GLU A 111 -53.03 18.37 8.59
C GLU A 111 -51.81 17.51 8.85
N GLN A 112 -51.90 16.19 8.63
CA GLN A 112 -50.74 15.29 8.71
C GLN A 112 -49.65 15.67 7.70
N ALA A 113 -50.02 15.99 6.46
CA ALA A 113 -49.09 16.45 5.43
C ALA A 113 -48.48 17.82 5.77
N ALA A 114 -49.25 18.74 6.35
CA ALA A 114 -48.76 20.05 6.77
C ALA A 114 -47.72 19.94 7.89
N ILE A 115 -47.97 19.10 8.90
CA ILE A 115 -47.01 18.85 9.98
C ILE A 115 -45.76 18.16 9.42
N LEU A 116 -45.91 17.22 8.47
CA LEU A 116 -44.77 16.53 7.84
C LEU A 116 -43.89 17.52 7.08
N SER A 117 -44.50 18.39 6.28
CA SER A 117 -43.80 19.45 5.55
C SER A 117 -43.05 20.38 6.51
N ALA A 118 -43.71 20.83 7.59
CA ALA A 118 -43.07 21.71 8.58
C ALA A 118 -41.87 21.04 9.29
N LEU A 119 -41.96 19.74 9.58
CA LEU A 119 -40.85 18.98 10.16
C LEU A 119 -39.74 18.70 9.14
N GLN A 120 -40.06 18.51 7.86
CA GLN A 120 -39.07 18.36 6.79
C GLN A 120 -38.33 19.68 6.51
N ASP A 121 -39.02 20.82 6.57
CA ASP A 121 -38.41 22.15 6.43
C ASP A 121 -37.45 22.45 7.59
N LEU A 122 -37.80 22.00 8.80
CA LEU A 122 -36.94 22.08 9.97
C LEU A 122 -35.75 21.09 9.89
N ALA A 123 -36.01 19.87 9.44
CA ALA A 123 -35.03 18.79 9.32
C ALA A 123 -34.60 18.62 7.85
N LYS A 124 -33.59 19.37 7.43
CA LYS A 124 -33.08 19.48 6.03
C LYS A 124 -32.83 18.17 5.24
N ARG A 125 -33.00 16.96 5.80
CA ARG A 125 -32.85 15.69 5.06
C ARG A 125 -33.89 14.59 5.36
N SER A 126 -34.65 14.59 6.47
CA SER A 126 -35.71 13.59 6.71
C SER A 126 -36.60 13.87 7.92
N ALA A 127 -37.93 13.70 7.75
CA ALA A 127 -38.90 13.62 8.84
C ALA A 127 -39.93 12.52 8.58
N ILE A 128 -40.44 11.89 9.65
CA ILE A 128 -41.47 10.84 9.62
C ILE A 128 -42.55 11.17 10.65
N ILE A 129 -43.81 10.96 10.27
CA ILE A 129 -44.99 11.21 11.12
C ILE A 129 -45.85 9.94 11.21
N TYR A 130 -46.31 9.60 12.42
CA TYR A 130 -47.19 8.44 12.65
C TYR A 130 -48.14 8.64 13.86
N PRO A 131 -49.29 7.93 13.91
CA PRO A 131 -50.25 8.01 15.02
C PRO A 131 -49.67 7.51 16.35
N GLU A 132 -50.01 8.16 17.46
CA GLU A 132 -49.46 7.88 18.81
C GLU A 132 -49.54 6.39 19.23
N GLU A 133 -50.58 5.68 18.80
CA GLU A 133 -50.83 4.27 19.11
C GLU A 133 -49.85 3.30 18.40
N ILE A 134 -49.09 3.78 17.42
CA ILE A 134 -48.05 3.02 16.72
C ILE A 134 -46.70 3.43 17.32
N THR A 135 -46.10 2.60 18.15
CA THR A 135 -44.74 2.88 18.65
C THR A 135 -43.71 2.48 17.60
N VAL A 136 -43.20 3.44 16.83
CA VAL A 136 -42.02 3.23 15.97
C VAL A 136 -40.79 3.59 16.80
N ASP A 137 -40.14 2.58 17.37
CA ASP A 137 -38.88 2.75 18.08
C ASP A 137 -37.71 2.70 17.09
N THR A 138 -36.73 3.60 17.22
CA THR A 138 -35.47 3.43 16.50
C THR A 138 -34.68 2.32 17.17
N LEU A 139 -34.81 1.10 16.66
CA LEU A 139 -33.95 -0.03 17.00
C LEU A 139 -32.49 0.35 16.70
N GLY A 140 -31.73 0.78 17.72
CA GLY A 140 -30.27 0.79 17.67
C GLY A 140 -29.57 2.15 17.61
N GLY A 141 -30.21 3.24 18.03
CA GLY A 141 -29.56 4.54 18.17
C GLY A 141 -28.93 4.78 19.55
N GLN A 142 -28.29 3.79 20.18
CA GLN A 142 -27.47 4.13 21.35
C GLN A 142 -26.37 5.10 20.89
N LYS A 143 -26.26 6.24 21.57
CA LYS A 143 -25.26 7.30 21.36
C LYS A 143 -23.86 6.82 21.74
N GLU A 144 -23.42 5.67 21.25
CA GLU A 144 -22.05 5.24 21.43
C GLU A 144 -21.13 6.16 20.64
N ALA A 145 -20.04 6.58 21.29
CA ALA A 145 -19.12 7.55 20.75
C ALA A 145 -18.55 7.06 19.41
N SER A 146 -18.44 7.99 18.45
CA SER A 146 -17.83 7.75 17.12
C SER A 146 -16.35 7.33 17.16
N THR A 147 -15.78 7.13 18.35
CA THR A 147 -14.38 6.73 18.60
C THR A 147 -14.07 5.34 18.04
N GLY A 148 -15.04 4.41 18.04
CA GLY A 148 -14.84 3.04 17.54
C GLY A 148 -14.41 2.99 16.07
N PHE A 149 -14.91 3.90 15.23
CA PHE A 149 -14.47 4.01 13.83
C PHE A 149 -13.01 4.40 13.73
N MET A 150 -12.59 5.42 14.48
CA MET A 150 -11.21 5.91 14.46
C MET A 150 -10.24 4.87 15.03
N GLU A 151 -10.63 4.13 16.06
CA GLU A 151 -9.82 3.03 16.60
C GLU A 151 -9.66 1.88 15.60
N ALA A 152 -10.72 1.52 14.88
CA ALA A 152 -10.66 0.50 13.82
C ALA A 152 -9.79 0.95 12.64
N VAL A 153 -9.88 2.23 12.24
CA VAL A 153 -9.01 2.82 11.21
C VAL A 153 -7.55 2.80 11.67
N GLU A 154 -7.27 3.18 12.92
CA GLU A 154 -5.92 3.17 13.49
C GLU A 154 -5.35 1.75 13.60
N PHE A 155 -6.17 0.77 13.97
CA PHE A 155 -5.77 -0.63 13.95
C PHE A 155 -5.31 -1.05 12.55
N HIS A 156 -6.08 -0.73 11.51
CA HIS A 156 -5.69 -1.07 10.15
C HIS A 156 -4.48 -0.28 9.64
N ASN A 157 -4.30 0.98 10.04
CA ASN A 157 -3.08 1.73 9.75
C ASN A 157 -1.84 1.04 10.33
N ARG A 158 -1.89 0.65 11.60
CA ARG A 158 -0.79 -0.07 12.27
C ARG A 158 -0.47 -1.41 11.61
N GLU A 159 -1.50 -2.19 11.25
CA GLU A 159 -1.28 -3.48 10.59
C GLU A 159 -0.73 -3.32 9.16
N MET A 160 -1.10 -2.26 8.43
CA MET A 160 -0.45 -1.94 7.15
C MET A 160 1.03 -1.65 7.33
N VAL A 161 1.40 -0.79 8.30
CA VAL A 161 2.80 -0.46 8.60
C VAL A 161 3.57 -1.73 9.01
N ARG A 162 3.02 -2.53 9.92
CA ARG A 162 3.61 -3.80 10.37
C ARG A 162 3.82 -4.78 9.21
N SER A 163 2.89 -4.83 8.27
CA SER A 163 2.97 -5.76 7.13
C SER A 163 4.11 -5.46 6.16
N ILE A 164 4.56 -4.20 6.10
CA ILE A 164 5.64 -3.75 5.22
C ILE A 164 6.97 -3.68 5.99
N LEU A 165 6.99 -2.97 7.12
CA LEU A 165 8.21 -2.67 7.87
C LEU A 165 8.56 -3.72 8.94
N GLY A 166 7.65 -4.66 9.23
CA GLY A 166 7.83 -5.65 10.31
C GLY A 166 7.79 -5.06 11.73
N GLN A 167 7.58 -3.75 11.87
CA GLN A 167 7.61 -3.01 13.13
C GLN A 167 6.57 -1.89 13.10
N THR A 168 6.17 -1.36 14.27
CA THR A 168 5.14 -0.31 14.36
C THR A 168 5.58 0.95 15.11
N LEU A 169 6.63 0.89 15.94
CA LEU A 169 6.86 1.97 16.91
C LEU A 169 7.45 3.22 16.28
N THR A 170 8.46 3.12 15.41
CA THR A 170 9.13 4.32 14.86
C THR A 170 8.23 5.16 13.95
N THR A 171 7.06 4.63 13.57
CA THR A 171 6.08 5.30 12.71
C THR A 171 4.90 5.89 13.49
N ASP A 172 4.71 5.52 14.77
CA ASP A 172 3.44 5.73 15.51
C ASP A 172 3.64 6.42 16.88
N GLU A 173 4.77 7.11 17.08
CA GLU A 173 5.23 7.70 18.36
C GLU A 173 4.40 8.88 18.90
N GLY A 174 3.22 9.17 18.35
CA GLY A 174 2.37 10.26 18.86
C GLY A 174 1.59 9.94 20.14
N LYS A 175 1.34 8.65 20.45
CA LYS A 175 0.32 8.25 21.45
C LYS A 175 0.84 7.48 22.66
N ARG A 176 2.09 7.00 22.66
CA ARG A 176 2.68 6.26 23.79
C ARG A 176 4.12 6.68 23.99
N VAL A 177 4.50 6.95 25.24
CA VAL A 177 5.90 7.18 25.66
C VAL A 177 6.66 5.87 25.43
N GLY A 178 7.26 5.71 24.25
CA GLY A 178 8.17 4.62 23.95
C GLY A 178 9.50 4.87 24.66
N SER A 179 10.09 3.84 25.27
CA SER A 179 11.45 3.95 25.80
C SER A 179 12.45 3.98 24.63
N LEU A 180 13.53 4.75 24.78
CA LEU A 180 14.64 4.82 23.80
C LEU A 180 15.15 3.42 23.39
N ALA A 181 15.12 2.47 24.32
CA ALA A 181 15.52 1.07 24.08
C ALA A 181 14.58 0.35 23.09
N LEU A 182 13.27 0.61 23.15
CA LEU A 182 12.28 0.03 22.25
C LEU A 182 12.46 0.57 20.83
N GLY A 183 12.66 1.88 20.68
CA GLY A 183 12.95 2.51 19.39
C GLY A 183 14.20 1.93 18.70
N LYS A 184 15.25 1.62 19.47
CA LYS A 184 16.47 0.96 18.95
C LYS A 184 16.19 -0.43 18.36
N VAL A 185 15.38 -1.25 19.02
CA VAL A 185 15.03 -2.59 18.51
C VAL A 185 14.24 -2.50 17.20
N HIS A 186 13.28 -1.59 17.12
CA HIS A 186 12.50 -1.39 15.90
C HIS A 186 13.35 -0.89 14.72
N LEU A 187 14.32 -0.01 14.99
CA LEU A 187 15.29 0.42 13.98
C LEU A 187 16.18 -0.73 13.50
N GLN A 188 16.65 -1.61 14.40
CA GLN A 188 17.45 -2.78 14.02
C GLN A 188 16.71 -3.71 13.05
N VAL A 189 15.41 -3.93 13.27
CA VAL A 189 14.57 -4.73 12.36
C VAL A 189 14.49 -4.08 10.98
N LEU A 190 14.28 -2.76 10.92
CA LEU A 190 14.24 -2.02 9.66
C LEU A 190 15.59 -2.11 8.91
N LEU A 191 16.69 -1.96 9.63
CA LEU A 191 18.04 -2.04 9.04
C LEU A 191 18.34 -3.45 8.51
N LEU A 192 17.91 -4.50 9.20
CA LEU A 192 18.05 -5.88 8.69
C LEU A 192 17.29 -6.08 7.38
N GLN A 193 16.08 -5.53 7.27
CA GLN A 193 15.32 -5.56 6.02
C GLN A 193 16.02 -4.79 4.89
N LEU A 194 16.51 -3.58 5.19
CA LEU A 194 17.24 -2.76 4.22
C LEU A 194 18.51 -3.44 3.73
N GLU A 195 19.25 -4.07 4.64
CA GLU A 195 20.46 -4.83 4.33
C GLU A 195 20.16 -6.04 3.44
N ALA A 196 19.05 -6.75 3.69
CA ALA A 196 18.61 -7.84 2.81
C ALA A 196 18.34 -7.35 1.38
N VAL A 197 17.61 -6.23 1.23
CA VAL A 197 17.33 -5.63 -0.08
C VAL A 197 18.62 -5.16 -0.77
N ARG A 198 19.54 -4.54 -0.03
CA ARG A 198 20.85 -4.13 -0.56
C ARG A 198 21.65 -5.30 -1.10
N ARG A 199 21.73 -6.41 -0.36
CA ARG A 199 22.42 -7.62 -0.83
C ARG A 199 21.79 -8.17 -2.09
N GLU A 200 20.45 -8.24 -2.13
CA GLU A 200 19.72 -8.70 -3.31
C GLU A 200 20.01 -7.83 -4.55
N LEU A 201 20.00 -6.50 -4.40
CA LEU A 201 20.35 -5.56 -5.47
C LEU A 201 21.84 -5.67 -5.87
N ALA A 202 22.75 -5.80 -4.91
CA ALA A 202 24.18 -5.91 -5.17
C ALA A 202 24.52 -7.18 -5.97
N ASP A 203 24.02 -8.32 -5.52
CA ASP A 203 24.32 -9.60 -6.15
C ASP A 203 23.50 -9.76 -7.45
N THR A 204 22.16 -9.67 -7.38
CA THR A 204 21.28 -10.05 -8.49
C THR A 204 21.19 -8.98 -9.57
N VAL A 205 21.24 -7.69 -9.21
CA VAL A 205 21.10 -6.59 -10.18
C VAL A 205 22.46 -6.13 -10.65
N MET A 206 23.31 -5.65 -9.74
CA MET A 206 24.59 -5.04 -10.10
C MET A 206 25.59 -6.07 -10.60
N THR A 207 25.83 -7.14 -9.85
CA THR A 207 26.85 -8.12 -10.21
C THR A 207 26.43 -8.98 -11.41
N GLU A 208 25.26 -9.62 -11.33
CA GLU A 208 24.82 -10.58 -12.37
C GLU A 208 24.31 -9.95 -13.67
N GLN A 209 23.62 -8.80 -13.60
CA GLN A 209 22.93 -8.24 -14.78
C GLN A 209 23.60 -7.01 -15.38
N VAL A 210 24.52 -6.37 -14.66
CA VAL A 210 25.22 -5.17 -15.13
C VAL A 210 26.71 -5.47 -15.31
N ILE A 211 27.40 -5.86 -14.26
CA ILE A 211 28.85 -6.06 -14.27
C ILE A 211 29.24 -7.27 -15.11
N ARG A 212 28.62 -8.43 -14.88
CA ARG A 212 28.95 -9.66 -15.62
C ARG A 212 28.83 -9.48 -17.14
N PRO A 213 27.70 -8.98 -17.71
CA PRO A 213 27.61 -8.77 -19.15
C PRO A 213 28.66 -7.77 -19.67
N LEU A 214 28.97 -6.71 -18.93
CA LEU A 214 30.00 -5.75 -19.34
C LEU A 214 31.39 -6.40 -19.38
N VAL A 215 31.74 -7.20 -18.38
CA VAL A 215 33.03 -7.89 -18.34
C VAL A 215 33.11 -8.92 -19.46
N GLU A 216 32.08 -9.74 -19.63
CA GLU A 216 32.05 -10.78 -20.66
C GLU A 216 32.13 -10.20 -22.08
N LEU A 217 31.45 -9.09 -22.34
CA LEU A 217 31.47 -8.42 -23.64
C LEU A 217 32.83 -7.77 -23.98
N ASN A 218 33.61 -7.37 -22.97
CA ASN A 218 34.89 -6.67 -23.17
C ASN A 218 36.11 -7.60 -23.06
N PHE A 219 36.05 -8.58 -22.17
CA PHE A 219 37.20 -9.37 -21.74
C PHE A 219 36.95 -10.89 -21.86
N GLY A 220 35.75 -11.32 -22.26
CA GLY A 220 35.39 -12.73 -22.30
C GLY A 220 35.29 -13.33 -20.89
N LYS A 221 35.75 -14.58 -20.72
CA LYS A 221 35.77 -15.23 -19.40
C LYS A 221 36.88 -14.63 -18.54
N ALA A 222 36.51 -13.72 -17.66
CA ALA A 222 37.41 -13.08 -16.70
C ALA A 222 36.83 -13.11 -15.28
N GLU A 223 37.66 -12.79 -14.29
CA GLU A 223 37.20 -12.60 -12.92
C GLU A 223 36.23 -11.42 -12.82
N LEU A 224 35.17 -11.59 -12.03
CA LEU A 224 34.12 -10.60 -11.89
C LEU A 224 34.35 -9.76 -10.63
N PRO A 225 34.41 -8.42 -10.74
CA PRO A 225 34.38 -7.57 -9.57
C PRO A 225 33.01 -7.69 -8.90
N ARG A 226 32.99 -7.66 -7.57
CA ARG A 226 31.76 -7.69 -6.79
C ARG A 226 31.34 -6.27 -6.43
N PHE A 227 30.06 -5.96 -6.63
CA PHE A 227 29.47 -4.72 -6.14
C PHE A 227 29.09 -4.90 -4.66
N GLU A 228 29.53 -4.00 -3.79
CA GLU A 228 29.12 -3.97 -2.39
C GLU A 228 28.69 -2.55 -2.00
N PHE A 229 27.60 -2.44 -1.24
CA PHE A 229 27.20 -1.18 -0.63
C PHE A 229 28.10 -0.87 0.56
N GLU A 230 28.32 0.41 0.84
CA GLU A 230 28.98 0.81 2.09
C GLU A 230 28.18 0.25 3.29
N PRO A 231 28.87 -0.40 4.24
CA PRO A 231 28.19 -0.99 5.39
C PRO A 231 27.57 0.11 6.23
N THR A 232 26.28 -0.03 6.55
CA THR A 232 25.65 0.89 7.50
C THR A 232 26.14 0.57 8.90
N LEU A 233 26.98 1.46 9.43
CA LEU A 233 27.47 1.38 10.79
C LEU A 233 26.30 1.54 11.77
N LEU A 234 25.99 0.47 12.49
CA LEU A 234 25.02 0.48 13.60
C LEU A 234 25.41 1.49 14.70
N SER A 235 26.70 1.86 14.78
CA SER A 235 27.24 2.79 15.77
C SER A 235 26.82 4.24 15.55
N ALA A 236 26.61 4.69 14.30
CA ALA A 236 26.17 6.06 14.01
C ALA A 236 24.82 6.39 14.69
N PHE A 237 23.98 5.38 14.90
CA PHE A 237 22.69 5.52 15.59
C PHE A 237 22.76 5.21 17.09
N ALA A 238 23.88 4.69 17.58
CA ALA A 238 24.14 4.55 19.02
C ALA A 238 24.65 5.87 19.62
N SER A 239 25.44 6.64 18.86
CA SER A 239 25.94 7.97 19.25
C SER A 239 24.97 9.11 18.90
N GLY A 240 24.13 8.95 17.88
CA GLY A 240 23.25 10.01 17.39
C GLY A 240 23.95 11.01 16.47
N ASP A 241 25.19 10.74 16.09
CA ASP A 241 25.97 11.58 15.19
C ASP A 241 25.81 11.06 13.76
N ILE A 242 25.16 11.87 12.93
CA ILE A 242 25.16 11.69 11.48
C ILE A 242 26.41 12.41 10.97
N ALA A 243 27.32 11.67 10.32
CA ALA A 243 28.48 12.24 9.64
C ALA A 243 28.07 13.15 8.48
#